data_AF-A0A8J6I6A2-F1
#
_entry.id   AF-A0A8J6I6A2-F1
#
_cell.length_a   1.000
_cell.length_b   1.000
_cell.length_c   1.000
_cell.angle_alpha   90.00
_cell.angle_beta   90.00
_cell.angle_gamma   90.00
#
_symmetry.space_group_name_H-M   'P 1'
#
loop_
_entity.id
_entity.type
_entity.pdbx_description
1 polymer ?
#
loop_
_entity_poly.entity_id
_entity_poly.type
_entity_poly.pdbx_seq_one_letter_code
_entity_poly.pdbx_strand_id
1 'polypeptide(L)'
;AHTPGSRIVWAVEGSRSHGAGLVRHLRAEGQQVVEANRPKRARGGAGKSDPLDARRAARETLGNTRHAVVRADGPREAARILLSTREGAVQAKTAAINQLKALICCAPDELRARLGPKPILF
;
A
#
# COMPACT_ATOMS: atom_id res chain seq x y z
N ALA A 1 -25.01 -24.15 -27.71
CA ALA A 1 -25.95 -23.13 -27.24
C ALA A 1 -25.23 -22.27 -26.20
N HIS A 2 -24.87 -21.04 -26.56
CA HIS A 2 -24.19 -20.08 -25.68
C HIS A 2 -25.30 -19.39 -24.87
N THR A 3 -25.56 -19.83 -23.63
CA THR A 3 -26.32 -19.03 -22.67
C THR A 3 -25.73 -17.61 -22.70
N PRO A 4 -26.50 -16.52 -22.79
CA PRO A 4 -25.95 -15.17 -22.73
C PRO A 4 -25.14 -15.08 -21.44
N GLY A 5 -23.82 -15.23 -21.56
CA GLY A 5 -22.97 -15.60 -20.44
C GLY A 5 -23.05 -14.51 -19.41
N SER A 6 -23.46 -14.85 -18.20
CA SER A 6 -23.41 -13.94 -17.06
C SER A 6 -22.01 -13.34 -17.00
N ARG A 7 -21.88 -12.04 -17.30
CA ARG A 7 -20.59 -11.35 -17.31
C ARG A 7 -20.14 -11.23 -15.86
N ILE A 8 -19.26 -12.12 -15.41
CA ILE A 8 -18.69 -12.10 -14.07
C ILE A 8 -17.69 -10.95 -13.99
N VAL A 9 -17.81 -10.13 -12.95
CA VAL A 9 -16.88 -9.04 -12.64
C VAL A 9 -16.34 -9.24 -11.23
N TRP A 10 -15.03 -9.15 -11.09
CA TRP A 10 -14.33 -9.28 -9.81
C TRP A 10 -14.02 -7.90 -9.25
N ALA A 11 -14.60 -7.56 -8.10
CA ALA A 11 -14.29 -6.33 -7.37
C ALA A 11 -13.21 -6.62 -6.33
N VAL A 12 -12.03 -6.04 -6.49
CA VAL A 12 -10.88 -6.30 -5.61
C VAL A 12 -10.43 -5.01 -4.91
N GLU A 13 -10.41 -5.00 -3.58
CA GLU A 13 -9.77 -3.94 -2.79
C GLU A 13 -8.25 -4.16 -2.76
N GLY A 14 -7.48 -3.07 -2.78
CA GLY A 14 -6.02 -3.17 -2.63
C GLY A 14 -5.36 -3.84 -3.83
N SER A 15 -5.85 -3.51 -5.03
CA SER A 15 -5.39 -4.06 -6.31
C SER A 15 -3.87 -3.89 -6.59
N ARG A 16 -3.19 -3.06 -5.77
CA ARG A 16 -1.73 -2.77 -5.81
C ARG A 16 -0.99 -3.08 -4.51
N SER A 17 -1.63 -3.73 -3.56
CA SER A 17 -1.02 -4.19 -2.30
C SER A 17 -1.31 -5.67 -2.11
N HIS A 18 -2.06 -6.03 -1.07
CA HIS A 18 -2.40 -7.42 -0.76
C HIS A 18 -3.19 -8.11 -1.90
N GLY A 19 -3.98 -7.36 -2.67
CA GLY A 19 -4.77 -7.89 -3.79
C GLY A 19 -4.02 -7.99 -5.12
N ALA A 20 -2.77 -7.54 -5.22
CA ALA A 20 -2.05 -7.45 -6.49
C ALA A 20 -1.83 -8.83 -7.15
N GLY A 21 -1.51 -9.86 -6.37
CA GLY A 21 -1.34 -11.22 -6.89
C GLY A 21 -2.64 -11.78 -7.47
N LEU A 22 -3.75 -11.60 -6.73
CA LEU A 22 -5.08 -12.05 -7.16
C LEU A 22 -5.54 -11.34 -8.45
N VAL A 23 -5.33 -10.03 -8.54
CA VAL A 23 -5.63 -9.24 -9.74
C VAL A 23 -4.86 -9.78 -10.95
N ARG A 24 -3.56 -10.06 -10.80
CA ARG A 24 -2.72 -10.59 -11.88
C ARG A 24 -3.21 -11.95 -12.34
N HIS A 25 -3.52 -12.85 -11.40
CA HIS A 25 -4.05 -14.17 -11.71
C HIS A 25 -5.38 -14.09 -12.46
N LEU A 26 -6.36 -13.34 -11.93
CA LEU A 26 -7.67 -13.17 -12.58
C LEU A 26 -7.56 -12.55 -13.98
N ARG A 27 -6.67 -11.56 -14.16
CA ARG A 27 -6.40 -10.97 -15.48
C ARG A 27 -5.78 -11.96 -16.46
N ALA A 28 -4.86 -12.81 -16.00
CA ALA A 28 -4.24 -13.84 -16.84
C ALA A 28 -5.28 -14.87 -17.33
N GLU A 29 -6.29 -15.16 -16.51
CA GLU A 29 -7.45 -16.00 -16.85
C GLU A 29 -8.54 -15.26 -17.67
N GLY A 30 -8.23 -14.08 -18.22
CA GLY A 30 -9.15 -13.29 -19.04
C GLY A 30 -10.35 -12.71 -18.28
N GLN A 31 -10.33 -12.72 -16.94
CA GLN A 31 -11.44 -12.24 -16.13
C GLN A 31 -11.47 -10.71 -16.04
N GLN A 32 -12.68 -10.14 -15.98
CA GLN A 32 -12.85 -8.70 -15.77
C GLN A 32 -12.66 -8.35 -14.30
N VAL A 33 -11.65 -7.52 -14.01
CA VAL A 33 -11.32 -7.07 -12.65
C VAL A 33 -11.46 -5.56 -12.55
N VAL A 34 -12.11 -5.09 -11.48
CA VAL A 34 -12.30 -3.68 -11.17
C VAL A 34 -11.79 -3.37 -9.76
N GLU A 35 -11.34 -2.14 -9.56
CA GLU A 35 -10.93 -1.70 -8.22
C GLU A 35 -12.16 -1.40 -7.38
N ALA A 36 -12.33 -2.14 -6.28
CA ALA A 36 -13.44 -1.91 -5.36
C ALA A 36 -13.28 -0.52 -4.71
N ASN A 37 -14.35 0.26 -4.71
CA ASN A 37 -14.31 1.57 -4.08
C ASN A 37 -14.15 1.38 -2.57
N ARG A 38 -13.15 2.03 -1.98
CA ARG A 38 -12.96 2.00 -0.53
C ARG A 38 -13.80 3.12 0.08
N PRO A 39 -14.80 2.83 0.92
CA PRO A 39 -15.46 3.88 1.69
C PRO A 39 -14.40 4.61 2.52
N LYS A 40 -14.49 5.94 2.63
CA LYS A 40 -13.67 6.69 3.59
C LYS A 40 -13.86 6.04 4.97
N ARG A 41 -12.77 5.53 5.54
CA ARG A 41 -12.78 4.86 6.85
C ARG A 41 -13.43 5.80 7.87
N ALA A 42 -14.63 5.46 8.36
CA ALA A 42 -15.11 6.00 9.61
C ALA A 42 -14.14 5.51 10.71
N ARG A 43 -13.60 6.43 11.49
CA ARG A 43 -12.71 6.08 12.62
C ARG A 43 -13.57 5.46 13.73
N GLY A 44 -13.51 4.15 13.86
CA GLY A 44 -13.86 3.42 15.10
C GLY A 44 -15.29 2.86 15.17
N GLY A 45 -15.41 1.74 15.89
CA GLY A 45 -16.66 1.07 16.26
C GLY A 45 -16.65 -0.41 15.91
N ALA A 46 -16.78 -1.27 16.93
CA ALA A 46 -16.81 -2.73 16.80
C ALA A 46 -17.82 -3.20 15.73
N GLY A 47 -17.42 -4.21 14.94
CA GLY A 47 -18.29 -4.82 13.92
C GLY A 47 -17.76 -4.78 12.49
N LYS A 48 -16.45 -4.58 12.29
CA LYS A 48 -15.84 -4.70 10.96
C LYS A 48 -15.94 -6.15 10.48
N SER A 49 -16.84 -6.41 9.54
CA SER A 49 -17.07 -7.73 8.97
C SER A 49 -16.67 -7.69 7.50
N ASP A 50 -15.49 -8.22 7.20
CA ASP A 50 -14.98 -8.32 5.83
C ASP A 50 -15.99 -8.98 4.86
N PRO A 51 -16.81 -9.99 5.26
CA PRO A 51 -17.88 -10.51 4.42
C PRO A 51 -18.98 -9.51 4.05
N LEU A 52 -19.38 -8.63 4.98
CA LEU A 52 -20.37 -7.59 4.70
C LEU A 52 -19.80 -6.54 3.74
N ASP A 53 -18.54 -6.16 3.95
CA ASP A 53 -17.82 -5.25 3.07
C ASP A 53 -17.68 -5.82 1.65
N ALA A 54 -17.37 -7.12 1.51
CA ALA A 54 -17.30 -7.80 0.22
C ALA A 54 -18.65 -7.82 -0.51
N ARG A 55 -19.75 -8.15 0.19
CA ARG A 55 -21.12 -8.14 -0.40
C ARG A 55 -21.52 -6.73 -0.84
N ARG A 56 -21.18 -5.72 -0.04
CA ARG A 56 -21.42 -4.32 -0.39
C ARG A 56 -20.63 -3.91 -1.63
N ALA A 57 -19.33 -4.20 -1.68
CA ALA A 57 -18.48 -3.90 -2.82
C ALA A 57 -18.97 -4.57 -4.11
N ALA A 58 -19.45 -5.82 -4.03
CA ALA A 58 -20.05 -6.53 -5.16
C ALA A 58 -21.32 -5.83 -5.67
N ARG A 59 -22.24 -5.44 -4.76
CA ARG A 59 -23.47 -4.71 -5.12
C ARG A 59 -23.19 -3.35 -5.74
N GLU A 60 -22.28 -2.58 -5.15
CA GLU A 60 -21.86 -1.28 -5.70
C GLU A 60 -21.19 -1.42 -7.06
N THR A 61 -20.42 -2.49 -7.26
CA THR A 61 -19.80 -2.78 -8.56
C THR A 61 -20.88 -3.10 -9.61
N LEU A 62 -21.83 -3.98 -9.30
CA LEU A 62 -22.91 -4.34 -10.22
C LEU A 62 -23.83 -3.16 -10.57
N GLY A 63 -24.05 -2.24 -9.64
CA GLY A 63 -24.89 -1.06 -9.86
C GLY A 63 -24.22 0.08 -10.63
N ASN A 64 -22.91 0.02 -10.85
CA ASN A 64 -22.17 1.10 -11.52
C ASN A 64 -22.01 0.82 -13.02
N THR A 65 -22.27 1.85 -13.84
CA THR A 65 -22.03 1.80 -15.30
C THR A 65 -20.59 2.13 -15.69
N ARG A 66 -19.83 2.77 -14.78
CA ARG A 66 -18.41 3.07 -14.95
C ARG A 66 -17.62 2.46 -13.80
N HIS A 67 -16.64 1.63 -14.12
CA HIS A 67 -15.78 1.01 -13.12
C HIS A 67 -14.41 1.67 -13.11
N ALA A 68 -13.81 1.77 -11.93
CA ALA A 68 -12.40 2.12 -11.80
C ALA A 68 -11.56 1.00 -12.44
N VAL A 69 -10.83 1.37 -13.48
CA VAL A 69 -9.90 0.45 -14.15
C VAL A 69 -8.72 0.23 -13.22
N VAL A 70 -8.46 -1.04 -12.88
CA VAL A 70 -7.26 -1.40 -12.14
C VAL A 70 -6.04 -0.95 -12.96
N ARG A 71 -5.15 -0.18 -12.34
CA ARG A 71 -3.99 0.39 -13.05
C ARG A 71 -3.14 -0.72 -13.67
N ALA A 72 -2.52 -0.42 -14.81
CA ALA A 72 -1.67 -1.37 -15.52
C ALA A 72 -0.38 -1.66 -14.74
N ASP A 73 0.07 -2.92 -14.81
CA ASP A 73 1.41 -3.34 -14.41
C ASP A 73 2.48 -2.79 -15.38
N GLY A 74 3.76 -3.06 -15.12
CA GLY A 74 4.88 -2.73 -16.01
C GLY A 74 5.79 -1.61 -15.48
N PRO A 75 6.42 -0.79 -16.36
CA PRO A 75 7.44 0.19 -15.97
C PRO A 75 6.98 1.16 -14.87
N ARG A 76 5.70 1.56 -14.89
CA ARG A 76 5.12 2.44 -13.87
C ARG A 76 5.10 1.80 -12.49
N GLU A 77 4.78 0.50 -12.42
CA GLU A 77 4.74 -0.24 -11.16
C GLU A 77 6.16 -0.52 -10.64
N ALA A 78 7.10 -0.83 -11.54
CA ALA A 78 8.51 -0.93 -11.19
C ALA A 78 9.06 0.38 -10.59
N ALA A 79 8.78 1.52 -11.24
CA ALA A 79 9.18 2.83 -10.72
C ALA A 79 8.55 3.14 -9.36
N ARG A 80 7.26 2.81 -9.17
CA ARG A 80 6.56 2.99 -7.89
C ARG A 80 7.21 2.17 -6.78
N ILE A 81 7.56 0.91 -7.04
CA ILE A 81 8.23 0.04 -6.07
C ILE A 81 9.57 0.66 -5.68
N LEU A 82 10.41 1.03 -6.65
CA LEU A 82 11.72 1.65 -6.39
C LEU A 82 11.61 2.93 -5.57
N LEU A 83 10.71 3.83 -5.93
CA LEU A 83 10.49 5.09 -5.21
C LEU A 83 10.02 4.83 -3.78
N SER A 84 9.03 3.96 -3.58
CA SER A 84 8.51 3.63 -2.26
C SER A 84 9.57 2.97 -1.37
N THR A 85 10.39 2.07 -1.91
CA THR A 85 11.51 1.45 -1.19
C THR A 85 12.55 2.49 -0.81
N ARG A 86 12.92 3.40 -1.73
CA ARG A 86 13.89 4.46 -1.46
C ARG A 86 13.38 5.39 -0.36
N GLU A 87 12.13 5.82 -0.41
CA GLU A 87 11.53 6.67 0.62
C GLU A 87 11.56 5.99 2.00
N GLY A 88 11.20 4.70 2.06
CA GLY A 88 11.29 3.91 3.29
C GLY A 88 12.73 3.82 3.82
N ALA A 89 13.71 3.57 2.95
CA ALA A 89 15.11 3.52 3.33
C ALA A 89 15.63 4.87 3.85
N VAL A 90 15.22 5.99 3.23
CA VAL A 90 15.58 7.34 3.68
C VAL A 90 14.98 7.64 5.05
N GLN A 91 13.72 7.27 5.28
CA GLN A 91 13.06 7.43 6.57
C GLN A 91 13.74 6.58 7.65
N ALA A 92 14.01 5.31 7.36
CA ALA A 92 14.70 4.41 8.29
C ALA A 92 16.12 4.90 8.64
N LYS A 93 16.88 5.36 7.63
CA LYS A 93 18.19 5.99 7.83
C LYS A 93 18.08 7.21 8.75
N THR A 94 17.13 8.10 8.48
CA THR A 94 16.91 9.30 9.29
C THR A 94 16.55 8.93 10.74
N ALA A 95 15.64 7.96 10.92
CA ALA A 95 15.25 7.47 12.23
C ALA A 95 16.45 6.89 13.00
N ALA A 96 17.25 6.03 12.37
CA ALA A 96 18.44 5.44 12.98
C ALA A 96 19.48 6.50 13.37
N ILE A 97 19.73 7.49 12.51
CA ILE A 97 20.64 8.61 12.82
C ILE A 97 20.13 9.41 14.02
N ASN A 98 18.83 9.71 14.06
CA ASN A 98 18.24 10.48 15.16
C ASN A 98 18.29 9.70 16.48
N GLN A 99 18.02 8.39 16.45
CA GLN A 99 18.17 7.51 17.61
C GLN A 99 19.62 7.51 18.13
N LEU A 100 20.60 7.36 17.24
CA LEU A 100 22.01 7.39 17.63
C LEU A 100 22.41 8.74 18.24
N LYS A 101 21.98 9.86 17.64
CA LYS A 101 22.22 11.21 18.17
C LYS A 101 21.61 11.40 19.56
N ALA A 102 20.40 10.90 19.78
CA ALA A 102 19.74 10.96 21.08
C ALA A 102 20.53 10.18 22.15
N LEU A 103 21.02 8.98 21.81
CA LEU A 103 21.85 8.18 22.72
C LEU A 103 23.18 8.88 23.05
N ILE A 104 23.85 9.48 22.06
CA ILE A 104 25.11 10.22 22.28
C ILE A 104 24.88 11.44 23.17
N CYS A 105 23.76 12.16 23.00
CA CYS A 105 23.43 13.34 23.80
C CYS A 105 23.39 13.03 25.31
N CYS A 106 22.84 11.88 25.68
CA CYS A 106 22.73 11.44 27.07
C CYS A 106 23.90 10.55 27.54
N ALA A 107 24.93 10.34 26.71
CA ALA A 107 26.08 9.50 27.05
C ALA A 107 27.05 10.22 28.02
N PRO A 108 27.81 9.46 28.84
CA PRO A 108 28.93 10.00 29.64
C PRO A 108 29.90 10.85 28.81
N ASP A 109 30.55 11.83 29.45
CA ASP A 109 31.33 12.87 28.75
C ASP A 109 32.45 12.30 27.86
N GLU A 110 33.14 11.24 28.29
CA GLU A 110 34.16 10.56 27.49
C GLU A 110 33.59 10.00 26.17
N LEU A 111 32.42 9.36 26.23
CA LEU A 111 31.73 8.83 25.06
C LEU A 111 31.16 9.93 24.18
N ARG A 112 30.63 11.00 24.78
CA ARG A 112 30.12 12.16 24.06
C ARG A 112 31.23 12.91 23.33
N ALA A 113 32.40 13.07 23.94
CA ALA A 113 33.57 13.67 23.32
C ALA A 113 34.12 12.80 22.17
N ARG A 114 34.10 11.47 22.32
CA ARG A 114 34.61 10.53 21.32
C ARG A 114 33.68 10.34 20.12
N LEU A 115 32.37 10.27 20.35
CA LEU A 115 31.36 9.90 19.34
C LEU A 115 30.50 11.08 18.88
N GLY A 116 30.54 12.20 19.60
CA GLY A 116 29.83 13.42 19.26
C GLY A 116 30.35 14.06 17.97
N PRO A 117 29.61 15.04 17.43
CA PRO A 117 30.04 15.77 16.26
C PRO A 117 31.40 16.42 16.53
N LYS A 118 32.38 16.16 15.65
CA LYS A 118 33.67 16.85 15.71
C LYS A 118 33.44 18.33 15.38
N PRO A 119 34.00 19.27 16.14
CA PRO A 119 33.95 20.67 15.76
C PRO A 119 34.58 20.83 14.38
N ILE A 120 33.86 21.51 13.49
CA ILE A 120 34.39 21.90 12.19
C ILE A 120 35.30 23.09 12.49
N LEU A 121 36.61 22.85 12.51
CA LEU A 121 37.59 23.93 12.62
C LEU A 121 37.57 24.70 11.29
N PHE A 122 37.16 25.96 11.34
CA PHE A 122 37.38 26.95 10.26
C PHE A 122 38.66 27.71 10.54
#